data_AF-A0A2W5K5B3-F1
#
_entry.id   AF-A0A2W5K5B3-F1
#
_cell.length_a   1.000
_cell.length_b   1.000
_cell.length_c   1.000
_cell.angle_alpha   90.00
_cell.angle_beta   90.00
_cell.angle_gamma   90.00
#
_symmetry.space_group_name_H-M   'P 1'
#
loop_
_entity.id
_entity.type
_entity.pdbx_description
1 polymer ?
#
loop_
_entity_poly.entity_id
_entity_poly.type
_entity_poly.pdbx_seq_one_letter_code
_entity_poly.pdbx_strand_id
1 'polypeptide(L)'
;MKRQSVQSSSIAEIGYAPASRVLEIMFRNGGVYRYFKVSPQAYRALIEAESIGRHLNARIKGRYAYRRVAPALRRTHDSGTRASRRR
;
A
#
# COMPACT_ATOMS: atom_id res chain seq x y z
N MET A 1 -3.75 -12.38 1.41
CA MET A 1 -3.19 -11.65 0.25
C MET A 1 -1.70 -11.42 0.47
N LYS A 2 -0.89 -11.45 -0.59
CA LYS A 2 0.52 -11.06 -0.55
C LYS A 2 0.68 -9.74 -1.31
N ARG A 3 1.52 -8.83 -0.81
CA ARG A 3 1.86 -7.58 -1.49
C ARG A 3 3.07 -7.81 -2.40
N GLN A 4 3.12 -7.10 -3.52
CA GLN A 4 4.18 -7.12 -4.51
C GLN A 4 4.76 -5.71 -4.65
N SER A 5 6.09 -5.60 -4.64
CA SER A 5 6.78 -4.34 -4.89
C SER A 5 6.60 -3.92 -6.35
N VAL A 6 6.38 -2.62 -6.58
CA VAL A 6 6.15 -2.08 -7.92
C VAL A 6 7.14 -0.96 -8.26
N GLN A 7 7.46 -0.83 -9.55
CA GLN A 7 8.23 0.30 -10.04
C GLN A 7 7.32 1.52 -10.16
N SER A 8 7.25 2.32 -9.11
CA SER A 8 6.51 3.59 -9.08
C SER A 8 7.21 4.60 -8.19
N SER A 9 7.12 5.89 -8.54
CA SER A 9 7.66 6.99 -7.74
C SER A 9 6.89 7.25 -6.45
N SER A 10 5.59 6.88 -6.40
CA SER A 10 4.72 7.16 -5.24
C SER A 10 4.30 5.90 -4.50
N ILE A 11 4.24 4.76 -5.19
CA ILE A 11 3.75 3.49 -4.64
C ILE A 11 4.94 2.58 -4.37
N ALA A 12 4.98 1.99 -3.17
CA ALA A 12 6.00 1.03 -2.76
C ALA A 12 5.55 -0.40 -3.07
N GLU A 13 4.35 -0.76 -2.62
CA GLU A 13 3.79 -2.10 -2.77
C GLU A 13 2.29 -2.06 -3.07
N ILE A 14 1.82 -3.07 -3.82
CA ILE A 14 0.41 -3.30 -4.12
C ILE A 14 0.05 -4.73 -3.74
N GLY A 15 -1.12 -4.92 -3.10
CA GLY A 15 -1.70 -6.23 -2.85
C GLY A 15 -3.16 -6.27 -3.27
N TYR A 16 -3.61 -7.40 -3.81
CA TYR A 16 -5.01 -7.60 -4.16
C TYR A 16 -5.54 -8.90 -3.55
N ALA A 17 -6.75 -8.84 -2.99
CA ALA A 17 -7.48 -9.96 -2.44
C ALA A 17 -8.75 -10.19 -3.27
N PRO A 18 -8.75 -11.12 -4.24
CA PRO A 18 -9.90 -11.32 -5.13
C PRO A 18 -11.15 -11.81 -4.38
N ALA A 19 -10.98 -12.67 -3.36
CA ALA A 19 -12.10 -13.19 -2.56
C ALA A 19 -12.89 -12.09 -1.84
N SER A 20 -12.21 -11.05 -1.35
CA SER A 20 -12.83 -9.91 -0.66
C SER A 20 -12.95 -8.65 -1.52
N ARG A 21 -12.46 -8.69 -2.78
CA ARG A 21 -12.38 -7.55 -3.70
C ARG A 21 -11.71 -6.32 -3.05
N VAL A 22 -10.60 -6.56 -2.35
CA VAL A 22 -9.84 -5.53 -1.64
C VAL A 22 -8.51 -5.28 -2.34
N LEU A 23 -8.25 -4.02 -2.68
CA LEU A 23 -6.97 -3.53 -3.16
C LEU A 23 -6.26 -2.80 -2.02
N GLU A 24 -5.09 -3.27 -1.62
CA GLU A 24 -4.22 -2.61 -0.64
C GLU A 24 -3.05 -1.93 -1.35
N ILE A 25 -2.79 -0.68 -1.00
CA ILE A 25 -1.69 0.11 -1.55
C ILE A 25 -0.87 0.68 -0.41
N MET A 26 0.43 0.41 -0.45
CA MET A 26 1.42 1.05 0.41
C MET A 26 2.14 2.11 -0.41
N PHE A 27 2.01 3.37 0.01
CA PHE A 27 2.75 4.48 -0.55
C PHE A 27 4.15 4.55 0.03
N ARG A 28 5.10 5.13 -0.72
CA ARG A 28 6.49 5.33 -0.26
C ARG A 28 6.60 6.25 0.95
N ASN A 29 5.61 7.12 1.17
CA ASN A 29 5.51 7.96 2.37
C ASN A 29 5.00 7.20 3.62
N GLY A 30 4.84 5.88 3.55
CA GLY A 30 4.41 5.02 4.66
C GLY A 30 2.90 4.89 4.84
N GLY A 31 2.09 5.60 4.06
CA GLY A 31 0.63 5.46 4.11
C GLY A 31 0.16 4.12 3.51
N VAL A 32 -0.65 3.36 4.24
CA VAL A 32 -1.29 2.14 3.72
C VAL A 32 -2.79 2.35 3.60
N TYR A 33 -3.35 2.07 2.43
CA TYR A 33 -4.76 2.29 2.12
C TYR A 33 -5.37 1.02 1.55
N ARG A 34 -6.57 0.67 2.01
CA ARG A 34 -7.40 -0.39 1.44
C ARG A 34 -8.57 0.23 0.71
N TYR A 35 -8.72 -0.10 -0.56
CA TYR A 35 -9.89 0.20 -1.38
C TYR A 35 -10.76 -1.04 -1.46
N PHE A 36 -12.05 -0.88 -1.21
CA PHE A 36 -13.04 -1.96 -1.17
C PHE A 36 -13.84 -2.03 -2.46
N LYS A 37 -14.41 -3.21 -2.74
CA LYS A 37 -15.23 -3.49 -3.93
C LYS A 37 -14.49 -3.25 -5.26
N VAL A 38 -13.15 -3.36 -5.25
CA VAL A 38 -12.34 -3.25 -6.47
C VAL A 38 -12.42 -4.56 -7.23
N SER A 39 -12.92 -4.54 -8.45
CA SER A 39 -13.04 -5.75 -9.28
C SER A 39 -11.67 -6.27 -9.73
N PRO A 40 -11.54 -7.58 -10.04
CA PRO A 40 -10.28 -8.12 -10.55
C PRO A 40 -9.83 -7.44 -11.86
N GLN A 41 -10.78 -6.99 -12.68
CA GLN A 41 -10.52 -6.24 -13.91
C GLN A 41 -9.91 -4.86 -13.61
N ALA A 42 -10.44 -4.14 -12.62
CA ALA A 42 -9.87 -2.86 -12.20
C ALA A 42 -8.47 -3.02 -11.61
N TYR A 43 -8.21 -4.11 -10.89
CA TYR A 43 -6.87 -4.44 -10.42
C TYR A 43 -5.90 -4.74 -11.58
N ARG A 44 -6.30 -5.57 -12.56
CA ARG A 44 -5.49 -5.85 -13.76
C ARG A 44 -5.15 -4.57 -14.53
N ALA A 45 -6.15 -3.74 -14.79
CA ALA A 45 -5.95 -2.46 -15.46
C ALA A 45 -4.99 -1.51 -14.72
N LEU A 46 -4.93 -1.60 -13.38
CA LEU A 46 -4.01 -0.81 -12.56
C LEU A 46 -2.56 -1.29 -12.69
N ILE A 47 -2.32 -2.61 -12.68
CA ILE A 47 -0.96 -3.17 -12.75
C ILE A 47 -0.39 -3.19 -14.19
N GLU A 48 -1.26 -3.21 -15.20
CA GLU A 48 -0.90 -3.13 -16.62
C GLU A 48 -0.73 -1.69 -17.11
N ALA A 49 -1.12 -0.70 -16.30
CA ALA A 49 -1.00 0.70 -16.69
C ALA A 49 0.47 1.15 -16.76
N GLU A 50 0.81 1.88 -17.83
CA GLU A 50 2.14 2.52 -18.02
C GLU A 50 2.58 3.35 -16.81
N SER A 51 1.62 3.99 -16.14
CA SER A 51 1.86 4.72 -14.90
C SER A 51 0.81 4.34 -13.87
N ILE A 52 1.18 3.39 -13.00
CA ILE A 52 0.36 2.92 -11.88
C ILE A 52 -0.17 4.09 -11.04
N GLY A 53 0.69 5.08 -10.75
CA GLY A 53 0.30 6.26 -9.97
C GLY A 53 -0.76 7.12 -10.65
N ARG A 54 -0.60 7.38 -11.96
CA ARG A 54 -1.57 8.14 -12.76
C ARG A 54 -2.89 7.38 -12.85
N HIS A 55 -2.85 6.07 -13.12
CA HIS A 55 -4.04 5.23 -13.18
C HIS A 55 -4.76 5.19 -11.83
N LEU A 56 -4.03 5.07 -10.72
CA LEU A 56 -4.60 5.09 -9.38
C LEU A 56 -5.38 6.37 -9.11
N ASN A 57 -4.76 7.53 -9.39
CA ASN A 57 -5.40 8.84 -9.20
C ASN A 57 -6.62 9.01 -10.11
N ALA A 58 -6.54 8.55 -11.36
CA ALA A 58 -7.60 8.75 -12.35
C ALA A 58 -8.74 7.75 -12.24
N ARG A 59 -8.50 6.51 -11.77
CA ARG A 59 -9.45 5.39 -11.86
C ARG A 59 -9.89 4.81 -10.52
N ILE A 60 -9.11 5.00 -9.45
CA ILE A 60 -9.40 4.38 -8.15
C ILE A 60 -9.70 5.43 -7.08
N LYS A 61 -8.84 6.46 -6.93
CA LYS A 61 -9.06 7.52 -5.94
C LYS A 61 -10.38 8.24 -6.19
N GLY A 62 -11.15 8.44 -5.13
CA GLY A 62 -12.47 9.08 -5.19
C GLY A 62 -13.59 8.21 -5.80
N ARG A 63 -13.28 7.04 -6.37
CA ARG A 63 -14.29 6.13 -6.98
C ARG A 63 -14.62 4.91 -6.13
N TYR A 64 -13.71 4.50 -5.25
CA TYR A 64 -13.91 3.36 -4.36
C TYR A 64 -13.88 3.83 -2.92
N ALA A 65 -14.77 3.25 -2.11
CA ALA A 65 -14.70 3.39 -0.66
C ALA A 65 -13.33 2.88 -0.18
N TYR A 66 -12.68 3.66 0.68
CA TYR A 66 -11.34 3.34 1.15
C TYR A 66 -11.21 3.57 2.64
N ARG A 67 -10.22 2.91 3.23
CA ARG A 67 -9.81 3.12 4.62
C ARG A 67 -8.29 3.11 4.72
N ARG A 68 -7.74 4.09 5.43
CA ARG A 68 -6.35 4.06 5.86
C ARG A 68 -6.18 2.99 6.93
N VAL A 69 -5.19 2.14 6.79
CA VAL A 69 -4.87 1.10 7.77
C VAL A 69 -3.50 1.38 8.35
N ALA A 70 -3.29 0.98 9.60
CA ALA A 70 -1.96 0.98 10.17
C ALA A 70 -1.06 0.10 9.27
N PRO A 71 0.15 0.56 8.90
CA PRO A 71 1.12 -0.37 8.34
C PRO A 71 1.26 -1.51 9.34
N ALA A 72 1.22 -2.76 8.87
CA ALA A 72 1.52 -3.90 9.71
C ALA A 72 2.88 -3.59 10.34
N LEU A 73 2.89 -3.30 11.65
CA LEU A 73 4.08 -2.88 12.36
C LEU A 73 5.17 -3.87 11.98
N ARG A 74 6.17 -3.41 11.23
CA ARG A 74 7.46 -4.07 11.30
C ARG A 74 7.79 -3.90 12.77
N ARG A 75 7.65 -4.97 13.55
CA ARG A 75 8.25 -5.05 14.89
C ARG A 75 9.75 -4.93 14.63
N THR A 76 10.21 -3.70 14.45
CA THR A 76 11.60 -3.36 14.69
C THR A 76 11.76 -3.69 16.15
N HIS A 77 12.46 -4.78 16.43
CA HIS A 77 13.06 -4.98 17.73
C HIS A 77 13.75 -3.67 18.08
N ASP A 78 13.15 -2.96 19.01
CA ASP A 78 13.76 -1.87 19.75
C ASP A 78 14.83 -2.49 20.63
N SER A 79 16.07 -2.46 20.15
CA SER A 79 17.26 -2.74 20.95
C SER A 79 18.30 -1.70 20.58
N GLY A 80 18.05 -0.45 20.96
CA GLY A 80 18.96 0.64 20.63
C GLY A 80 18.71 1.90 21.45
N THR A 81 18.82 1.84 22.77
CA THR A 81 19.13 3.00 23.65
C THR A 81 19.69 2.41 24.96
N ARG A 82 20.89 2.71 25.47
CA ARG A 82 21.54 4.02 25.64
C ARG A 82 23.01 3.82 26.01
N ALA A 83 23.93 4.47 25.31
CA ALA A 83 25.22 4.82 25.88
C ALA A 83 25.03 5.97 26.89
N SER A 84 25.84 5.92 27.96
CA SER A 84 26.31 7.04 28.77
C SER A 84 25.36 7.66 29.82
N ARG A 85 25.70 7.45 31.11
CA ARG A 85 25.94 8.57 32.06
C ARG A 85 26.65 8.13 33.35
N ARG A 86 27.79 8.79 33.59
CA ARG A 86 28.37 9.27 34.87
C ARG A 86 28.89 8.24 35.88
N ARG A 87 30.22 8.21 36.04
CA ARG A 87 30.92 8.83 37.16
C ARG A 87 32.28 9.33 36.70
#